data_AF-A0A7X0M8M2-F1
#
_entry.id   AF-A0A7X0M8M2-F1
#
_cell.length_a   1.000
_cell.length_b   1.000
_cell.length_c   1.000
_cell.angle_alpha   90.00
_cell.angle_beta   90.00
_cell.angle_gamma   90.00
#
_symmetry.space_group_name_H-M   'P 1'
#
loop_
_entity.id
_entity.type
_entity.pdbx_description
1 polymer ?
#
loop_
_entity_poly.entity_id
_entity_poly.type
_entity_poly.pdbx_seq_one_letter_code
_entity_poly.pdbx_strand_id
1 'polypeptide(L)'
;MAEYQDLVLIGPMDQFVVAVNPRSMVNVGVALHGARLLIRSGLDGADSALVDTAVADRIDLRFERAVIGSGDGYFTSLAIWLTEAGLHVTVVSRPERLNRRLHATTGDVTYLPPTVALAA
;
A
#
# COMPACT_ATOMS: atom_id res chain seq x y z
N MET A 1 3.64 12.38 -3.80
CA MET A 1 2.27 12.19 -3.28
C MET A 1 1.24 12.62 -4.29
N ALA A 2 1.19 13.87 -4.77
CA ALA A 2 0.18 14.34 -5.74
C ALA A 2 -0.17 13.32 -6.84
N GLU A 3 0.85 12.81 -7.54
CA GLU A 3 0.67 11.81 -8.61
C GLU A 3 0.07 10.46 -8.12
N TYR A 4 0.37 10.03 -6.89
CA TYR A 4 -0.29 8.86 -6.28
C TYR A 4 -1.74 9.19 -5.90
N GLN A 5 -2.01 10.39 -5.38
CA GLN A 5 -3.35 10.79 -4.96
C GLN A 5 -4.31 10.88 -6.16
N ASP A 6 -3.81 11.34 -7.31
CA ASP A 6 -4.57 11.44 -8.56
C ASP A 6 -4.94 10.06 -9.13
N LEU A 7 -4.11 9.04 -8.89
CA LEU A 7 -4.35 7.67 -9.36
C LEU A 7 -5.37 6.92 -8.49
N VAL A 8 -5.45 7.26 -7.20
CA VAL A 8 -6.19 6.45 -6.22
C VAL A 8 -7.50 7.10 -5.78
N LEU A 9 -7.84 8.32 -6.22
CA LEU A 9 -9.08 9.03 -5.87
C LEU A 9 -9.29 9.09 -4.34
N ILE A 10 -8.48 9.89 -3.67
CA ILE A 10 -8.51 10.01 -2.20
C ILE A 10 -9.67 10.88 -1.75
N GLY A 11 -10.50 10.34 -0.86
CA GLY A 11 -11.59 11.03 -0.18
C GLY A 11 -11.24 11.49 1.24
N PRO A 12 -12.05 12.38 1.83
CA PRO A 12 -11.84 12.90 3.19
C PRO A 12 -12.03 11.84 4.29
N MET A 13 -12.66 10.70 3.99
CA MET A 13 -12.86 9.59 4.93
C MET A 13 -11.80 8.50 4.80
N ASP A 14 -10.83 8.67 3.90
CA ASP A 14 -9.82 7.64 3.67
C ASP A 14 -8.76 7.63 4.76
N GLN A 15 -8.37 6.42 5.16
CA GLN A 15 -7.28 6.21 6.08
C GLN A 15 -5.98 5.92 5.32
N PHE A 16 -4.98 6.79 5.49
CA PHE A 16 -3.64 6.62 4.92
C PHE A 16 -2.68 6.04 5.95
N VAL A 17 -2.15 4.84 5.69
CA VAL A 17 -1.19 4.17 6.56
C VAL A 17 0.06 3.82 5.76
N VAL A 18 1.23 4.13 6.30
CA VAL A 18 2.51 3.85 5.67
C VAL A 18 3.40 3.18 6.70
N ALA A 19 4.04 2.06 6.33
CA ALA A 19 5.03 1.44 7.18
C ALA A 19 6.43 1.55 6.60
N VAL A 20 7.41 1.75 7.48
CA VAL A 20 8.81 1.92 7.11
C VAL A 20 9.73 1.21 8.08
N ASN A 21 10.94 0.90 7.59
CA ASN A 21 12.03 0.59 8.49
C ASN A 21 12.46 1.86 9.29
N PRO A 22 13.08 1.70 10.47
CA PRO A 22 13.50 2.86 11.28
C PRO A 22 14.48 3.82 10.58
N ARG A 23 15.30 3.32 9.65
CA ARG A 23 16.32 4.13 8.93
C ARG A 23 15.69 5.12 7.96
N SER A 24 14.51 4.82 7.43
CA SER A 24 13.79 5.66 6.46
C SER A 24 12.74 6.55 7.10
N MET A 25 12.53 6.46 8.42
CA MET A 25 11.44 7.11 9.15
C MET A 25 11.37 8.62 8.92
N VAL A 26 12.47 9.34 9.08
CA VAL A 26 12.49 10.82 8.97
C VAL A 26 12.12 11.25 7.56
N ASN A 27 12.76 10.67 6.54
CA ASN A 27 12.52 11.03 5.16
C ASN A 27 11.07 10.74 4.73
N VAL A 28 10.51 9.61 5.15
CA VAL A 28 9.15 9.23 4.78
C VAL A 28 8.11 10.02 5.57
N GLY A 29 8.32 10.27 6.86
CA GLY A 29 7.43 11.09 7.67
C GLY A 29 7.29 12.52 7.13
N VAL A 30 8.40 13.10 6.66
CA VAL A 30 8.41 14.41 5.98
C VAL A 30 7.80 14.33 4.57
N ALA A 31 7.94 13.23 3.84
CA ALA A 31 7.34 13.12 2.51
C ALA A 31 5.82 12.90 2.55
N LEU A 32 5.31 12.25 3.61
CA LEU A 32 3.94 11.73 3.71
C LEU A 32 3.21 12.32 4.93
N HIS A 33 3.29 13.63 5.10
CA HIS A 33 2.57 14.34 6.17
C HIS A 33 1.06 14.02 6.13
N GLY A 34 0.50 13.68 7.30
CA GLY A 34 -0.91 13.32 7.45
C GLY A 34 -1.21 11.82 7.34
N ALA A 35 -0.26 11.00 6.88
CA ALA A 35 -0.39 9.55 6.96
C ALA A 35 -0.06 9.03 8.37
N ARG A 36 -0.74 7.97 8.82
CA ARG A 36 -0.36 7.20 10.00
C ARG A 36 0.92 6.44 9.68
N LEU A 37 2.03 6.84 10.31
CA LEU A 37 3.32 6.20 10.15
C LEU A 37 3.46 5.02 11.12
N LEU A 38 3.74 3.84 10.57
CA LEU A 38 4.10 2.64 11.32
C LEU A 38 5.60 2.37 11.15
N ILE A 39 6.27 2.01 12.24
CA ILE A 39 7.72 1.75 12.21
C ILE A 39 7.96 0.40 12.84
N ARG A 40 8.61 -0.49 12.09
CA ARG A 40 9.02 -1.80 12.60
C ARG A 40 10.32 -2.24 11.93
N SER A 41 11.25 -2.73 12.75
CA SER A 41 12.52 -3.29 12.30
C SER A 41 12.38 -4.72 11.78
N GLY A 42 13.37 -5.20 11.03
CA GLY A 42 13.40 -6.54 10.45
C GLY A 42 13.34 -6.52 8.94
N LEU A 43 13.56 -7.68 8.31
CA LEU A 43 13.54 -7.83 6.85
C LEU A 43 12.19 -7.39 6.28
N ASP A 44 11.10 -7.91 6.86
CA ASP A 44 9.71 -7.64 6.46
C ASP A 44 8.98 -6.79 7.52
N GLY A 45 9.74 -5.96 8.26
CA GLY A 45 9.20 -5.18 9.38
C GLY A 45 8.07 -4.24 8.93
N ALA A 46 8.30 -3.50 7.84
CA ALA A 46 7.29 -2.61 7.28
C ALA A 46 6.02 -3.38 6.85
N ASP A 47 6.20 -4.46 6.10
CA ASP A 47 5.08 -5.20 5.51
C ASP A 47 4.23 -5.90 6.58
N SER A 48 4.88 -6.55 7.54
CA SER A 48 4.18 -7.16 8.69
C SER A 48 3.44 -6.13 9.54
N ALA A 49 3.98 -4.92 9.71
CA ALA A 49 3.30 -3.86 10.45
C ALA A 49 2.00 -3.40 9.76
N LEU A 50 1.99 -3.34 8.42
CA LEU A 50 0.78 -3.03 7.64
C LEU A 50 -0.26 -4.13 7.78
N VAL A 51 0.14 -5.40 7.59
CA VAL A 51 -0.79 -6.54 7.68
C VAL A 51 -1.37 -6.66 9.09
N ASP A 52 -0.54 -6.59 10.13
CA ASP A 52 -1.01 -6.65 11.52
C ASP A 52 -1.98 -5.51 11.83
N THR A 53 -1.70 -4.30 11.35
CA THR A 53 -2.59 -3.14 11.56
C THR A 53 -3.90 -3.31 10.81
N ALA A 54 -3.87 -3.80 9.57
CA ALA A 54 -5.09 -4.05 8.80
C ALA A 54 -6.03 -5.03 9.52
N VAL A 55 -5.48 -6.12 10.06
CA VAL A 55 -6.23 -7.11 10.83
C VAL A 55 -6.70 -6.54 12.17
N ALA A 56 -5.83 -5.88 12.93
CA ALA A 56 -6.16 -5.33 14.25
C ALA A 56 -7.23 -4.24 14.16
N ASP A 57 -7.14 -3.37 13.14
CA ASP A 57 -8.09 -2.27 12.92
C ASP A 57 -9.40 -2.74 12.27
N ARG A 58 -9.50 -4.04 11.90
CA ARG A 58 -10.65 -4.65 11.21
C ARG A 58 -11.09 -3.87 9.98
N ILE A 59 -10.13 -3.60 9.09
CA ILE A 59 -10.41 -2.80 7.88
C ILE A 59 -11.43 -3.50 6.97
N ASP A 60 -11.54 -4.83 7.06
CA ASP A 60 -12.56 -5.66 6.41
C ASP A 60 -13.99 -5.26 6.76
N LEU A 61 -14.22 -4.65 7.93
CA LEU A 61 -15.54 -4.25 8.40
C LEU A 61 -15.79 -2.74 8.30
N ARG A 62 -14.75 -1.95 7.99
CA ARG A 62 -14.78 -0.48 8.11
C ARG A 62 -14.73 0.24 6.79
N PHE A 63 -14.27 -0.44 5.74
CA PHE A 63 -14.07 0.14 4.42
C PHE A 63 -14.68 -0.76 3.35
N GLU A 64 -15.10 -0.13 2.27
CA GLU A 64 -15.61 -0.82 1.07
C GLU A 64 -14.50 -1.05 0.04
N ARG A 65 -13.38 -0.32 0.18
CA ARG A 65 -12.24 -0.35 -0.73
C ARG A 65 -10.93 -0.35 0.05
N ALA A 66 -9.94 -1.06 -0.47
CA ALA A 66 -8.57 -1.02 0.02
C ALA A 66 -7.60 -0.83 -1.14
N VAL A 67 -6.55 -0.04 -0.92
CA VAL A 67 -5.49 0.18 -1.92
C VAL A 67 -4.17 -0.27 -1.34
N ILE A 68 -3.54 -1.22 -2.01
CA ILE A 68 -2.23 -1.76 -1.65
C ILE A 68 -1.19 -1.07 -2.52
N GLY A 69 -0.50 -0.07 -1.93
CA GLY A 69 0.59 0.66 -2.58
C GLY A 69 1.92 -0.10 -2.63
N SER A 70 1.90 -1.38 -3.05
CA SER A 70 3.09 -2.22 -3.16
C SER A 70 2.94 -3.26 -4.26
N GLY A 71 4.04 -3.60 -4.93
CA GLY A 71 4.13 -4.73 -5.86
C GLY A 71 4.58 -6.04 -5.19
N ASP A 72 4.94 -6.03 -3.90
CA ASP A 72 5.53 -7.17 -3.22
C ASP A 72 4.53 -8.33 -3.03
N GLY A 73 4.99 -9.55 -3.28
CA GLY A 73 4.20 -10.77 -3.08
C GLY A 73 3.80 -11.01 -1.62
N TYR A 74 4.45 -10.37 -0.64
CA TYR A 74 4.09 -10.42 0.78
C TYR A 74 2.61 -10.08 1.01
N PHE A 75 2.07 -9.13 0.25
CA PHE A 75 0.70 -8.66 0.40
C PHE A 75 -0.36 -9.56 -0.26
N THR A 76 0.03 -10.67 -0.91
CA THR A 76 -0.92 -11.55 -1.61
C THR A 76 -2.00 -12.08 -0.65
N SER A 77 -1.61 -12.54 0.54
CA SER A 77 -2.57 -13.06 1.53
C SER A 77 -3.50 -11.97 2.08
N LEU A 78 -2.99 -10.75 2.25
CA LEU A 78 -3.82 -9.60 2.65
C LEU A 78 -4.85 -9.27 1.57
N ALA A 79 -4.43 -9.23 0.31
CA ALA A 79 -5.30 -8.97 -0.82
C ALA A 79 -6.41 -10.04 -0.94
N ILE A 80 -6.07 -11.32 -0.76
CA ILE A 80 -7.06 -12.41 -0.76
C ILE A 80 -8.08 -12.19 0.36
N TRP A 81 -7.62 -11.96 1.59
CA TRP A 81 -8.51 -11.77 2.74
C TRP A 81 -9.48 -10.59 2.55
N LEU A 82 -9.02 -9.45 2.03
CA LEU A 82 -9.86 -8.28 1.79
C LEU A 82 -10.86 -8.53 0.65
N THR A 83 -10.42 -9.15 -0.45
CA THR A 83 -11.32 -9.51 -1.56
C THR A 83 -12.39 -10.51 -1.12
N GLU A 84 -12.03 -11.53 -0.34
CA GLU A 84 -12.97 -12.50 0.22
C GLU A 84 -13.96 -11.87 1.22
N ALA A 85 -13.54 -10.80 1.91
CA ALA A 85 -14.42 -9.98 2.74
C ALA A 85 -15.34 -9.05 1.92
N GLY A 86 -15.21 -9.02 0.59
CA GLY A 86 -16.06 -8.24 -0.31
C GLY A 86 -15.55 -6.82 -0.60
N LEU A 87 -14.34 -6.47 -0.18
CA LEU A 87 -13.77 -5.16 -0.49
C LEU A 87 -13.30 -5.11 -1.93
N HIS A 88 -13.43 -3.93 -2.54
CA HIS A 88 -12.75 -3.64 -3.79
C HIS A 88 -11.26 -3.38 -3.50
N VAL A 89 -10.38 -4.28 -3.96
CA VAL A 89 -8.94 -4.17 -3.73
C VAL A 89 -8.23 -3.71 -5.00
N THR A 90 -7.56 -2.56 -4.95
CA THR A 90 -6.69 -2.05 -6.02
C THR A 90 -5.22 -2.23 -5.62
N VAL A 91 -4.39 -2.76 -6.51
CA VAL A 91 -2.93 -2.79 -6.30
C VAL A 91 -2.28 -1.65 -7.09
N VAL A 92 -1.51 -0.80 -6.41
CA VAL A 92 -0.71 0.25 -7.04
C VAL A 92 0.77 -0.14 -6.99
N SER A 93 1.36 -0.36 -8.16
CA SER A 93 2.75 -0.84 -8.28
C SER A 93 3.44 -0.22 -9.49
N ARG A 94 4.76 -0.39 -9.59
CA ARG A 94 5.46 -0.27 -10.88
C ARG A 94 5.30 -1.58 -11.68
N PRO A 95 5.22 -1.54 -13.02
CA PRO A 95 5.06 -2.74 -13.85
C PRO A 95 6.12 -3.80 -13.58
N GLU A 96 7.38 -3.40 -13.45
CA GLU A 96 8.53 -4.29 -13.25
C GLU A 96 8.67 -4.83 -11.82
N ARG A 97 7.87 -4.33 -10.88
CA ARG A 97 7.91 -4.71 -9.47
C ARG A 97 6.70 -5.51 -9.01
N LEU A 98 5.72 -5.75 -9.87
CA LEU A 98 4.49 -6.43 -9.50
C LEU A 98 4.67 -7.95 -9.46
N ASN A 99 4.42 -8.54 -8.30
CA ASN A 99 4.38 -9.98 -8.14
C ASN A 99 3.20 -10.60 -8.91
N ARG A 100 3.47 -11.70 -9.63
CA ARG A 100 2.46 -12.38 -10.47
C ARG A 100 1.28 -12.94 -9.68
N ARG A 101 1.50 -13.40 -8.44
CA ARG A 101 0.42 -13.91 -7.58
C ARG A 101 -0.46 -12.78 -7.09
N LEU A 102 0.15 -11.68 -6.64
CA LEU A 102 -0.58 -10.48 -6.22
C LEU A 102 -1.43 -9.93 -7.37
N HIS A 103 -0.89 -9.86 -8.59
CA HIS A 103 -1.64 -9.47 -9.79
C HIS A 103 -2.85 -10.38 -10.03
N ALA A 104 -2.69 -11.70 -9.89
CA ALA A 104 -3.75 -12.66 -10.12
C ALA A 104 -4.87 -12.59 -9.06
N THR A 105 -4.60 -12.05 -7.86
CA THR A 105 -5.59 -11.97 -6.77
C THR A 105 -6.61 -10.86 -6.97
N THR A 106 -6.20 -9.65 -7.37
CA THR A 106 -7.11 -8.50 -7.36
C THR A 106 -7.67 -8.20 -8.75
N GLY A 107 -6.95 -8.51 -9.83
CA GLY A 107 -7.34 -8.18 -11.21
C GLY A 107 -7.38 -6.68 -11.52
N ASP A 108 -7.57 -5.84 -10.50
CA ASP A 108 -7.48 -4.39 -10.51
C ASP A 108 -6.09 -3.92 -10.08
N VAL A 109 -5.35 -3.38 -11.05
CA VAL A 109 -3.97 -2.93 -10.92
C VAL A 109 -3.84 -1.56 -11.58
N THR A 110 -3.34 -0.60 -10.83
CA THR A 110 -2.96 0.73 -11.33
C THR A 110 -1.45 0.87 -11.32
N TYR A 111 -0.86 1.19 -12.47
CA TYR A 111 0.58 1.36 -12.56
C TYR A 111 1.00 2.79 -12.26
N LEU A 112 2.05 2.94 -11.45
CA LEU A 112 2.73 4.22 -11.29
C LEU A 112 3.40 4.59 -12.62
N PRO A 113 3.31 5.86 -13.04
CA PRO A 113 4.05 6.34 -14.19
C PRO A 113 5.55 6.15 -13.96
N PRO A 114 6.33 5.93 -15.02
CA PRO A 114 7.77 5.78 -14.90
C PRO A 114 8.35 7.03 -14.25
N THR A 115 9.19 6.85 -13.23
CA THR A 115 9.96 7.97 -12.69
C THR A 115 10.86 8.47 -13.80
N VAL A 116 10.58 9.67 -14.32
CA VAL A 116 11.50 10.35 -15.24
C VAL A 116 12.75 10.65 -14.42
N ALA A 117 13.75 9.78 -14.53
CA ALA A 117 15.08 10.09 -14.06
C ALA A 117 15.55 11.28 -14.91
N LEU A 118 15.58 12.47 -14.31
CA LEU A 118 16.39 13.55 -14.85
C LEU A 118 17.81 13.00 -14.96
N ALA A 119 18.24 12.71 -16.18
CA ALA A 119 19.61 12.37 -16.48
C ALA A 119 20.48 13.53 -15.96
N ALA A 120 21.26 13.24 -14.93
CA ALA A 120 22.34 14.09 -14.46
C ALA A 120 23.63 13.70 -15.18
#